data_AF-A0A8R1EAA9-F1
#
_entry.id   AF-A0A8R1EAA9-F1
#
_cell.length_a   1.000
_cell.length_b   1.000
_cell.length_c   1.000
_cell.angle_alpha   90.00
_cell.angle_beta   90.00
_cell.angle_gamma   90.00
#
_symmetry.space_group_name_H-M   'P 1'
#
loop_
_entity.id
_entity.type
_entity.pdbx_description
1 polymer ?
#
loop_
_entity_poly.entity_id
_entity_poly.type
_entity_poly.pdbx_seq_one_letter_code
_entity_poly.pdbx_strand_id
1 'polypeptide(L)'
;MTAKKFRLDEDLDDTDTNKIFSTYGVNLAVIGYKTNSTKLTVKDWYNYVSLDDTTPQDVANFVNRYYLNSDYKNTLTNNWCKPGADPVYDDTGVLNTIQEPRDYNGPQTQMDQWKSTNGQSERYCNFQDTTYTYNRKQTTKLVKVTVFYELEVEKDFLKFFADGVEVESFTGIDVNSSNFIVDATVIQAKFTTDNSGVYRGFKAIFDEVDS
;
A
#
# COMPACT_ATOMS: atom_id res chain seq x y z
N MET A 1 13.28 -18.20 -6.76
CA MET A 1 14.05 -16.95 -6.92
C MET A 1 15.29 -17.27 -7.74
N THR A 2 15.38 -16.77 -8.97
CA THR A 2 16.52 -17.03 -9.87
C THR A 2 17.44 -15.83 -9.82
N ALA A 3 18.64 -15.97 -9.24
CA ALA A 3 19.62 -14.89 -9.18
C ALA A 3 20.36 -14.79 -10.52
N LYS A 4 20.33 -13.61 -11.16
CA LYS A 4 21.09 -13.31 -12.37
C LYS A 4 22.17 -12.29 -12.02
N LYS A 5 23.40 -12.52 -12.47
CA LYS A 5 24.54 -11.62 -12.25
C LYS A 5 24.51 -10.52 -13.30
N PHE A 6 24.43 -9.27 -12.88
CA PHE A 6 24.49 -8.06 -13.73
C PHE A 6 25.81 -7.32 -13.48
N ARG A 7 26.34 -6.61 -14.50
CA ARG A 7 27.39 -5.60 -14.29
C ARG A 7 26.70 -4.26 -14.10
N LEU A 8 26.68 -3.80 -12.85
CA LEU A 8 25.85 -2.69 -12.37
C LEU A 8 26.13 -1.35 -13.08
N ASP A 9 27.32 -1.20 -13.64
CA ASP A 9 27.89 0.06 -14.10
C ASP A 9 27.43 0.47 -15.51
N GLU A 10 26.97 -0.50 -16.31
CA GLU A 10 26.59 -0.31 -17.73
C GLU A 10 25.14 -0.76 -18.01
N ASP A 11 24.59 -1.72 -17.24
CA ASP A 11 23.31 -2.37 -17.56
C ASP A 11 22.06 -1.70 -16.91
N LEU A 12 22.24 -0.87 -15.87
CA LEU A 12 21.12 -0.29 -15.10
C LEU A 12 20.64 1.08 -15.59
N ASP A 13 21.43 1.80 -16.39
CA ASP A 13 21.00 3.06 -17.03
C ASP A 13 20.33 2.79 -18.40
N ASP A 14 20.18 1.51 -18.77
CA ASP A 14 19.55 1.11 -20.02
C ASP A 14 18.01 1.12 -19.88
N THR A 15 17.38 1.91 -20.76
CA THR A 15 15.92 1.91 -20.98
C THR A 15 15.33 0.51 -21.17
N ASP A 16 16.11 -0.45 -21.65
CA ASP A 16 15.64 -1.83 -21.87
C ASP A 16 15.49 -2.62 -20.58
N THR A 17 16.36 -2.41 -19.58
CA THR A 17 16.20 -3.03 -18.25
C THR A 17 14.91 -2.55 -17.59
N ASN A 18 14.64 -1.24 -17.62
CA ASN A 18 13.39 -0.67 -17.10
C ASN A 18 12.15 -1.28 -17.80
N LYS A 19 12.16 -1.35 -19.13
CA LYS A 19 11.05 -1.94 -19.90
C LYS A 19 10.75 -3.38 -19.50
N ILE A 20 11.77 -4.20 -19.26
CA ILE A 20 11.60 -5.60 -18.85
C ILE A 20 10.88 -5.65 -17.50
N PHE A 21 11.37 -4.95 -16.49
CA PHE A 21 10.76 -4.97 -15.15
C PHE A 21 9.36 -4.31 -15.14
N SER A 22 9.19 -3.23 -15.90
CA SER A 22 7.89 -2.58 -16.11
C SER A 22 6.86 -3.49 -16.77
N THR A 23 7.27 -4.38 -17.68
CA THR A 23 6.38 -5.37 -18.31
C THR A 23 5.84 -6.37 -17.29
N TYR A 24 6.63 -6.69 -16.26
CA TYR A 24 6.19 -7.51 -15.13
C TYR A 24 5.49 -6.70 -14.04
N GLY A 25 5.41 -5.37 -14.17
CA GLY A 25 4.82 -4.47 -13.18
C GLY A 25 5.57 -4.45 -11.84
N VAL A 26 6.87 -4.75 -11.84
CA VAL A 26 7.70 -4.81 -10.63
C VAL A 26 8.83 -3.79 -10.68
N ASN A 27 9.27 -3.33 -9.52
CA ASN A 27 10.46 -2.51 -9.38
C ASN A 27 11.69 -3.37 -9.04
N LEU A 28 12.87 -2.93 -9.46
CA LEU A 28 14.11 -3.65 -9.19
C LEU A 28 14.73 -3.22 -7.84
N ALA A 29 15.05 -4.22 -7.01
CA ALA A 29 15.88 -4.05 -5.82
C ALA A 29 17.33 -4.43 -6.14
N VAL A 30 18.25 -3.49 -5.95
CA VAL A 30 19.69 -3.70 -6.15
C VAL A 30 20.41 -3.57 -4.82
N ILE A 31 21.12 -4.63 -4.42
CA ILE A 31 21.94 -4.66 -3.21
C ILE A 31 23.40 -4.81 -3.62
N GLY A 32 24.18 -3.75 -3.44
CA GLY A 32 25.62 -3.75 -3.63
C GLY A 32 26.36 -4.08 -2.34
N TYR A 33 27.50 -4.74 -2.44
CA TYR A 33 28.40 -4.99 -1.31
C TYR A 33 29.71 -4.21 -1.49
N LYS A 34 30.04 -3.33 -0.54
CA LYS A 34 31.23 -2.46 -0.58
C LYS A 34 31.38 -1.71 -1.91
N THR A 35 30.26 -1.24 -2.43
CA THR A 35 30.15 -0.60 -3.73
C THR A 35 30.31 0.91 -3.58
N ASN A 36 31.40 1.47 -4.12
CA ASN A 36 31.72 2.90 -4.02
C ASN A 36 31.30 3.69 -5.27
N SER A 37 30.11 3.39 -5.81
CA SER A 37 29.67 3.93 -7.09
C SER A 37 28.76 5.14 -6.90
N THR A 38 29.25 6.32 -7.29
CA THR A 38 28.43 7.54 -7.49
C THR A 38 27.47 7.43 -8.68
N LYS A 39 27.56 6.34 -9.47
CA LYS A 39 26.73 6.14 -10.67
C LYS A 39 25.38 5.47 -10.36
N LEU A 40 25.25 4.75 -9.24
CA LEU A 40 24.01 4.11 -8.85
C LEU A 40 23.21 5.05 -7.95
N THR A 41 22.49 5.98 -8.58
CA THR A 41 21.50 6.83 -7.90
C THR A 41 20.16 6.12 -7.87
N VAL A 42 19.36 6.37 -6.82
CA VAL A 42 17.97 5.88 -6.75
C VAL A 42 17.18 6.51 -7.90
N LYS A 43 16.39 5.68 -8.61
CA LYS A 43 15.48 6.10 -9.69
C LYS A 43 14.06 5.63 -9.37
N ASP A 44 13.09 6.13 -10.11
CA ASP A 44 11.67 5.82 -9.86
C ASP A 44 11.32 4.32 -10.03
N TRP A 45 12.12 3.57 -10.79
CA TRP A 45 11.86 2.16 -11.14
C TRP A 45 12.83 1.15 -10.48
N TYR A 46 13.88 1.62 -9.79
CA TYR A 46 14.76 0.75 -9.01
C TYR A 46 15.32 1.44 -7.76
N ASN A 47 15.48 0.65 -6.70
CA ASN A 47 16.21 1.07 -5.50
C ASN A 47 17.58 0.45 -5.48
N TYR A 48 18.54 1.22 -4.97
CA TYR A 48 19.89 0.75 -4.72
C TYR A 48 20.29 1.04 -3.28
N VAL A 49 20.93 0.06 -2.64
CA VAL A 49 21.67 0.24 -1.40
C VAL A 49 23.06 -0.35 -1.54
N SER A 50 24.06 0.36 -1.01
CA SER A 50 25.37 -0.22 -0.76
C SER A 50 25.41 -0.67 0.70
N LEU A 51 25.69 -1.94 0.94
CA LEU A 51 25.89 -2.49 2.27
C LEU A 51 27.39 -2.67 2.54
N ASP A 52 27.82 -2.32 3.73
CA ASP A 52 29.20 -2.55 4.20
C ASP A 52 29.43 -4.02 4.61
N ASP A 53 28.36 -4.69 5.03
CA ASP A 53 28.27 -6.09 5.41
C ASP A 53 27.11 -6.80 4.68
N THR A 54 27.20 -8.12 4.49
CA THR A 54 26.16 -8.93 3.80
C THR A 54 25.37 -9.78 4.77
N THR A 55 25.22 -9.34 6.03
CA THR A 55 24.47 -10.16 6.98
C THR A 55 22.99 -10.22 6.57
N PRO A 56 22.27 -11.31 6.90
CA PRO A 56 20.83 -11.39 6.66
C PRO A 56 20.06 -10.20 7.26
N GLN A 57 20.55 -9.61 8.36
CA GLN A 57 19.95 -8.44 8.98
C GLN A 57 20.10 -7.18 8.11
N ASP A 58 21.25 -6.98 7.46
CA ASP A 58 21.49 -5.81 6.60
C ASP A 58 20.62 -5.87 5.34
N VAL A 59 20.49 -7.07 4.77
CA VAL A 59 19.60 -7.32 3.63
C VAL A 59 18.14 -7.13 4.04
N ALA A 60 17.73 -7.66 5.19
CA ALA A 60 16.37 -7.49 5.71
C ALA A 60 16.04 -6.02 5.98
N ASN A 61 16.97 -5.26 6.57
CA ASN A 61 16.81 -3.82 6.80
C ASN A 61 16.53 -3.06 5.49
N PHE A 62 17.19 -3.42 4.39
CA PHE A 62 16.89 -2.85 3.08
C PHE A 62 15.53 -3.31 2.53
N VAL A 63 15.28 -4.62 2.47
CA VAL A 63 14.05 -5.17 1.88
C VAL A 63 12.81 -4.67 2.63
N ASN A 64 12.86 -4.68 3.96
CA ASN A 64 11.74 -4.24 4.81
C ASN A 64 11.40 -2.76 4.58
N ARG A 65 12.39 -1.91 4.26
CA ARG A 65 12.17 -0.48 3.97
C ARG A 65 11.41 -0.22 2.67
N TYR A 66 11.39 -1.16 1.74
CA TYR A 66 10.81 -0.91 0.42
C TYR A 66 9.64 -1.82 0.09
N TYR A 67 9.51 -2.96 0.79
CA TYR A 67 8.60 -4.02 0.37
C TYR A 67 7.72 -4.60 1.49
N LEU A 68 7.93 -4.22 2.77
CA LEU A 68 7.12 -4.69 3.89
C LEU A 68 6.57 -3.51 4.71
N ASN A 69 5.30 -3.57 5.08
CA ASN A 69 4.68 -2.62 6.00
C ASN A 69 4.19 -3.37 7.25
N SER A 70 5.12 -4.08 7.90
CA SER A 70 4.86 -4.76 9.16
C SER A 70 5.64 -4.08 10.28
N ASP A 71 4.97 -3.88 11.42
CA ASP A 71 5.60 -3.41 12.67
C ASP A 71 6.57 -4.43 13.29
N TYR A 72 6.71 -5.62 12.68
CA TYR A 72 7.61 -6.65 13.16
C TYR A 72 9.08 -6.25 12.93
N LYS A 73 9.68 -5.62 13.95
CA LYS A 73 11.10 -5.27 14.05
C LYS A 73 11.64 -4.36 12.94
N ASN A 74 10.78 -3.62 12.24
CA ASN A 74 11.21 -2.65 11.25
C ASN A 74 11.21 -1.24 11.86
N THR A 75 12.39 -0.73 12.25
CA THR A 75 12.55 0.68 12.67
C THR A 75 12.77 1.62 11.49
N LEU A 76 12.80 1.11 10.26
CA LEU A 76 13.08 1.87 9.04
C LEU A 76 11.76 2.23 8.36
N THR A 77 11.58 3.53 8.10
CA THR A 77 10.38 4.06 7.46
C THR A 77 10.22 3.44 6.06
N ASN A 78 9.15 2.67 5.82
CA ASN A 78 8.83 2.17 4.49
C ASN A 78 8.69 3.37 3.54
N ASN A 79 9.35 3.41 2.40
CA ASN A 79 9.31 4.59 1.51
C ASN A 79 8.26 4.51 0.40
N TRP A 80 7.73 3.32 0.10
CA TRP A 80 6.88 3.07 -1.06
C TRP A 80 5.46 2.64 -0.68
N CYS A 81 5.33 1.84 0.37
CA CYS A 81 4.05 1.40 0.92
C CYS A 81 3.92 1.92 2.35
N LYS A 82 4.03 3.24 2.50
CA LYS A 82 3.68 3.88 3.77
C LYS A 82 2.19 3.72 3.96
N PRO A 83 1.74 3.27 5.14
CA PRO A 83 0.33 3.34 5.44
C PRO A 83 -0.09 4.80 5.30
N GLY A 84 -1.24 5.03 4.65
CA GLY A 84 -1.91 6.32 4.73
C GLY A 84 -2.05 6.79 6.19
N ALA A 85 -2.16 8.10 6.40
CA ALA A 85 -2.50 8.59 7.72
C ALA A 85 -3.90 8.10 8.12
N ASP A 86 -4.13 7.94 9.42
CA ASP A 86 -5.49 7.79 9.93
C ASP A 86 -6.38 8.93 9.40
N PRO A 87 -7.67 8.66 9.14
CA PRO A 87 -8.59 9.67 8.66
C PRO A 87 -8.77 10.74 9.76
N VAL A 88 -8.26 11.95 9.50
CA VAL A 88 -8.49 13.14 10.34
C VAL A 88 -9.59 13.98 9.70
N TYR A 89 -10.78 13.90 10.27
CA TYR A 89 -11.82 14.89 10.02
C TYR A 89 -11.49 16.14 10.83
N ASP A 90 -10.98 17.18 10.17
CA ASP A 90 -10.92 18.52 10.76
C ASP A 90 -12.07 19.39 10.24
N ASP A 91 -12.43 20.41 11.00
CA ASP A 91 -13.50 21.36 10.66
C ASP A 91 -13.15 22.21 9.40
N THR A 92 -11.99 21.99 8.79
CA THR A 92 -11.51 22.62 7.56
C THR A 92 -11.62 21.71 6.33
N GLY A 93 -12.05 20.45 6.49
CA GLY A 93 -12.00 19.42 5.47
C GLY A 93 -10.54 19.02 5.21
N VAL A 94 -10.15 17.74 5.25
CA VAL A 94 -10.06 16.97 3.99
C VAL A 94 -9.74 15.47 4.18
N LEU A 95 -9.61 14.89 5.39
CA LEU A 95 -9.29 13.46 5.51
C LEU A 95 -10.38 12.64 6.22
N ASN A 96 -11.53 12.51 5.58
CA ASN A 96 -12.52 11.48 5.90
C ASN A 96 -12.27 10.18 5.13
N THR A 97 -11.05 9.98 4.62
CA THR A 97 -10.72 8.86 3.76
C THR A 97 -9.43 8.18 4.19
N ILE A 98 -9.38 6.88 3.95
CA ILE A 98 -8.16 6.08 4.00
C ILE A 98 -7.92 5.48 2.62
N GLN A 99 -6.67 5.24 2.27
CA GLN A 99 -6.31 4.55 1.05
C GLN A 99 -4.96 3.87 1.19
N GLU A 100 -4.81 2.77 0.47
CA GLU A 100 -3.56 2.05 0.31
C GLU A 100 -3.51 1.53 -1.14
N PRO A 101 -2.43 1.77 -1.90
CA PRO A 101 -1.24 2.54 -1.53
C PRO A 101 -1.52 4.05 -1.44
N ARG A 102 -0.54 4.82 -0.97
CA ARG A 102 -0.64 6.28 -0.92
C ARG A 102 -0.97 6.90 -2.29
N ASP A 103 -0.41 6.35 -3.37
CA ASP A 103 -0.67 6.82 -4.74
C ASP A 103 -1.80 6.04 -5.42
N TYR A 104 -2.79 5.58 -4.64
CA TYR A 104 -3.99 4.89 -5.14
C TYR A 104 -4.62 5.66 -6.31
N ASN A 105 -4.63 5.02 -7.48
CA ASN A 105 -5.12 5.60 -8.75
C ASN A 105 -6.40 4.92 -9.25
N GLY A 106 -7.18 4.34 -8.32
CA GLY A 106 -8.49 3.78 -8.61
C GLY A 106 -9.63 4.81 -8.55
N PRO A 107 -10.88 4.32 -8.61
CA PRO A 107 -12.08 5.14 -8.46
C PRO A 107 -12.06 5.99 -7.19
N GLN A 108 -12.42 7.27 -7.32
CA GLN A 108 -12.56 8.21 -6.21
C GLN A 108 -14.03 8.44 -5.85
N THR A 109 -14.92 8.19 -6.80
CA THR A 109 -16.37 8.32 -6.71
C THR A 109 -17.05 7.12 -7.39
N GLN A 110 -18.35 6.93 -7.15
CA GLN A 110 -19.12 5.81 -7.73
C GLN A 110 -19.20 5.82 -9.26
N MET A 111 -18.92 6.96 -9.90
CA MET A 111 -18.94 7.08 -11.36
C MET A 111 -17.56 6.89 -12.00
N ASP A 112 -16.50 6.81 -11.18
CA ASP A 112 -15.15 6.66 -11.69
C ASP A 112 -14.88 5.21 -12.10
N GLN A 113 -14.03 5.05 -13.12
CA GLN A 113 -13.56 3.75 -13.57
C GLN A 113 -12.11 3.53 -13.17
N TRP A 114 -11.71 2.27 -13.11
CA TRP A 114 -10.31 1.88 -12.94
C TRP A 114 -9.47 2.39 -14.11
N LYS A 115 -8.46 3.21 -13.81
CA LYS A 115 -7.50 3.71 -14.81
C LYS A 115 -6.45 2.67 -15.16
N SER A 116 -5.68 2.87 -16.22
CA SER A 116 -4.51 2.01 -16.51
C SER A 116 -3.46 2.15 -15.41
N THR A 117 -2.88 1.03 -14.94
CA THR A 117 -1.80 1.07 -13.94
C THR A 117 -0.47 1.48 -14.56
N ASN A 118 0.29 2.35 -13.92
CA ASN A 118 1.63 2.76 -14.39
C ASN A 118 2.80 1.96 -13.78
N GLY A 119 2.52 0.96 -12.92
CA GLY A 119 3.54 0.12 -12.31
C GLY A 119 3.25 -0.23 -10.86
N GLN A 120 4.32 -0.41 -10.08
CA GLN A 120 4.26 -0.87 -8.69
C GLN A 120 3.85 0.22 -7.70
N SER A 121 4.07 1.51 -7.98
CA SER A 121 3.74 2.62 -7.07
C SER A 121 2.24 2.78 -6.82
N GLU A 122 1.41 2.37 -7.78
CA GLU A 122 -0.06 2.39 -7.69
C GLU A 122 -0.63 1.07 -7.15
N ARG A 123 0.22 0.17 -6.63
CA ARG A 123 -0.17 -1.11 -6.03
C ARG A 123 0.31 -1.20 -4.59
N TYR A 124 -0.45 -1.89 -3.75
CA TYR A 124 -0.03 -2.14 -2.37
C TYR A 124 1.16 -3.10 -2.32
N CYS A 125 1.88 -3.13 -1.19
CA CYS A 125 2.93 -4.13 -0.95
C CYS A 125 2.35 -5.41 -0.32
N ASN A 126 3.10 -6.50 -0.44
CA ASN A 126 2.85 -7.73 0.31
C ASN A 126 3.07 -7.53 1.81
N PHE A 127 2.60 -8.48 2.61
CA PHE A 127 2.79 -8.54 4.06
C PHE A 127 2.32 -7.29 4.81
N GLN A 128 1.21 -6.71 4.38
CA GLN A 128 0.55 -5.62 5.11
C GLN A 128 -0.10 -6.20 6.36
N ASP A 129 0.05 -5.48 7.46
CA ASP A 129 -0.78 -5.64 8.65
C ASP A 129 -1.03 -4.24 9.22
N THR A 130 -1.85 -3.47 8.50
CA THR A 130 -2.13 -2.06 8.82
C THR A 130 -3.53 -1.94 9.40
N THR A 131 -3.66 -1.13 10.45
CA THR A 131 -4.95 -0.77 11.02
C THR A 131 -5.13 0.75 10.98
N TYR A 132 -6.21 1.20 10.37
CA TYR A 132 -6.65 2.59 10.38
C TYR A 132 -7.80 2.76 11.37
N THR A 133 -7.83 3.87 12.10
CA THR A 133 -8.88 4.13 13.10
C THR A 133 -9.64 5.41 12.79
N TYR A 134 -10.95 5.29 12.57
CA TYR A 134 -11.89 6.40 12.49
C TYR A 134 -12.67 6.51 13.80
N ASN A 135 -12.73 7.72 14.37
CA ASN A 135 -13.52 8.01 15.56
C ASN A 135 -14.69 8.90 15.16
N ARG A 136 -15.92 8.39 15.34
CA ARG A 136 -17.15 9.17 15.14
C ARG A 136 -17.15 10.39 16.05
N LYS A 137 -17.53 11.53 15.49
CA LYS A 137 -17.60 12.83 16.15
C LYS A 137 -18.99 13.12 16.68
N GLN A 138 -20.01 12.92 15.85
CA GLN A 138 -21.40 13.20 16.23
C GLN A 138 -22.09 11.92 16.68
N THR A 139 -22.31 11.79 17.99
CA THR A 139 -23.00 10.64 18.60
C THR A 139 -24.44 10.48 18.12
N THR A 140 -25.03 11.52 17.52
CA THR A 140 -26.39 11.52 16.95
C THR A 140 -26.44 11.03 15.51
N LYS A 141 -25.29 10.81 14.86
CA LYS A 141 -25.18 10.41 13.45
C LYS A 141 -24.73 8.96 13.31
N LEU A 142 -25.08 8.34 12.19
CA LEU A 142 -24.51 7.07 11.74
C LEU A 142 -23.28 7.34 10.87
N VAL A 143 -22.42 6.34 10.70
CA VAL A 143 -21.28 6.44 9.76
C VAL A 143 -21.55 5.56 8.56
N LYS A 144 -21.66 6.18 7.38
CA LYS A 144 -21.65 5.49 6.10
C LYS A 144 -20.20 5.31 5.64
N VAL A 145 -19.82 4.08 5.39
CA VAL A 145 -18.52 3.74 4.80
C VAL A 145 -18.73 3.39 3.33
N THR A 146 -18.01 4.04 2.43
CA THR A 146 -17.98 3.73 0.99
C THR A 146 -16.59 3.25 0.61
N VAL A 147 -16.49 2.10 -0.05
CA VAL A 147 -15.22 1.41 -0.34
C VAL A 147 -15.09 1.12 -1.82
N PHE A 148 -13.93 1.46 -2.38
CA PHE A 148 -13.47 1.07 -3.72
C PHE A 148 -12.24 0.19 -3.55
N TYR A 149 -12.18 -0.97 -4.20
CA TYR A 149 -11.08 -1.91 -3.96
C TYR A 149 -10.80 -2.84 -5.14
N GLU A 150 -9.52 -3.16 -5.32
CA GLU A 150 -8.98 -4.22 -6.16
C GLU A 150 -7.85 -4.90 -5.38
N LEU A 151 -8.18 -6.05 -4.79
CA LEU A 151 -7.37 -6.86 -3.90
C LEU A 151 -7.27 -8.29 -4.46
N GLU A 152 -6.28 -9.07 -4.01
CA GLU A 152 -6.22 -10.48 -4.34
C GLU A 152 -7.39 -11.26 -3.73
N VAL A 153 -8.16 -11.93 -4.58
CA VAL A 153 -9.35 -12.72 -4.19
C VAL A 153 -8.97 -13.78 -3.16
N GLU A 154 -9.66 -13.76 -2.01
CA GLU A 154 -9.55 -14.72 -0.91
C GLU A 154 -8.17 -14.85 -0.26
N LYS A 155 -7.27 -13.87 -0.50
CA LYS A 155 -5.94 -13.84 0.14
C LYS A 155 -5.66 -12.53 0.85
N ASP A 156 -6.04 -11.45 0.21
CA ASP A 156 -5.88 -10.10 0.74
C ASP A 156 -7.22 -9.57 1.19
N PHE A 157 -7.24 -8.96 2.39
CA PHE A 157 -8.48 -8.58 3.06
C PHE A 157 -8.42 -7.15 3.57
N LEU A 158 -9.48 -6.41 3.30
CA LEU A 158 -9.82 -5.18 4.01
C LEU A 158 -11.04 -5.44 4.89
N LYS A 159 -10.81 -5.51 6.20
CA LYS A 159 -11.84 -5.82 7.19
C LYS A 159 -12.23 -4.57 7.97
N PHE A 160 -13.50 -4.42 8.26
CA PHE A 160 -14.01 -3.33 9.09
C PHE A 160 -14.54 -3.87 10.41
N PHE A 161 -14.16 -3.21 11.49
CA PHE A 161 -14.61 -3.49 12.84
C PHE A 161 -15.31 -2.26 13.40
N ALA A 162 -16.48 -2.44 13.99
CA ALA A 162 -17.26 -1.39 14.64
C ALA A 162 -17.30 -1.68 16.15
N ASP A 163 -16.73 -0.79 16.95
CA ASP A 163 -16.57 -0.95 18.41
C ASP A 163 -16.00 -2.33 18.81
N GLY A 164 -15.08 -2.86 18.00
CA GLY A 164 -14.38 -4.13 18.22
C GLY A 164 -15.03 -5.38 17.60
N VAL A 165 -16.17 -5.24 16.93
CA VAL A 165 -16.87 -6.35 16.25
C VAL A 165 -16.69 -6.24 14.74
N GLU A 166 -16.28 -7.32 14.07
CA GLU A 166 -16.18 -7.36 12.61
C GLU A 166 -17.57 -7.15 11.99
N VAL A 167 -17.71 -6.17 11.09
CA VAL A 167 -18.98 -5.82 10.43
C VAL A 167 -18.94 -6.11 8.93
N GLU A 168 -17.79 -5.97 8.29
CA GLU A 168 -17.62 -6.20 6.85
C GLU A 168 -16.21 -6.68 6.53
N SER A 169 -16.05 -7.43 5.44
CA SER A 169 -14.77 -7.93 4.95
C SER A 169 -14.75 -7.98 3.42
N PHE A 170 -13.81 -7.25 2.81
CA PHE A 170 -13.66 -7.15 1.36
C PHE A 170 -12.42 -7.87 0.85
N THR A 171 -12.57 -8.51 -0.30
CA THR A 171 -11.50 -9.17 -1.07
C THR A 171 -11.92 -9.25 -2.54
N GLY A 172 -10.98 -9.36 -3.48
CA GLY A 172 -11.27 -9.31 -4.91
C GLY A 172 -11.44 -7.89 -5.44
N ILE A 173 -12.34 -7.68 -6.42
CA ILE A 173 -12.52 -6.39 -7.08
C ILE A 173 -13.97 -5.93 -7.01
N ASP A 174 -14.17 -4.67 -6.66
CA ASP A 174 -15.44 -3.96 -6.85
C ASP A 174 -15.23 -2.69 -7.68
N VAL A 175 -16.11 -2.51 -8.66
CA VAL A 175 -16.11 -1.40 -9.61
C VAL A 175 -17.26 -0.42 -9.36
N ASN A 176 -18.25 -0.79 -8.55
CA ASN A 176 -19.49 -0.03 -8.34
C ASN A 176 -19.62 0.58 -6.94
N SER A 177 -18.55 0.52 -6.14
CA SER A 177 -18.48 0.90 -4.73
C SER A 177 -19.37 0.07 -3.80
N SER A 178 -18.74 -0.54 -2.82
CA SER A 178 -19.43 -1.21 -1.73
C SER A 178 -19.68 -0.19 -0.63
N ASN A 179 -20.86 -0.17 -0.02
CA ASN A 179 -21.13 0.71 1.10
C ASN A 179 -22.00 0.06 2.16
N PHE A 180 -21.78 0.46 3.40
CA PHE A 180 -22.50 -0.01 4.57
C PHE A 180 -22.59 1.13 5.60
N ILE A 181 -23.57 1.04 6.50
CA ILE A 181 -23.82 2.05 7.53
C ILE A 181 -23.70 1.39 8.89
N VAL A 182 -23.00 2.03 9.82
CA VAL A 182 -22.81 1.55 11.19
C VAL A 182 -23.15 2.62 12.22
N ASP A 183 -23.75 2.19 13.33
CA ASP A 183 -23.85 2.97 14.56
C ASP A 183 -22.71 2.56 15.49
N ALA A 184 -21.57 3.23 15.39
CA ALA A 184 -20.39 2.91 16.21
C ALA A 184 -19.57 4.14 16.54
N THR A 185 -18.93 4.12 17.70
CA THR A 185 -18.08 5.22 18.16
C THR A 185 -16.69 5.14 17.50
N VAL A 186 -16.16 3.93 17.38
CA VAL A 186 -14.87 3.64 16.77
C VAL A 186 -15.07 2.66 15.63
N ILE A 187 -14.51 2.99 14.47
CA ILE A 187 -14.46 2.11 13.31
C ILE A 187 -13.00 1.86 12.97
N GLN A 188 -12.60 0.60 12.90
CA GLN A 188 -11.26 0.21 12.52
C GLN A 188 -11.29 -0.48 11.17
N ALA A 189 -10.45 -0.03 10.24
CA ALA A 189 -10.23 -0.70 8.97
C ALA A 189 -8.88 -1.43 9.04
N LYS A 190 -8.89 -2.76 8.98
CA LYS A 190 -7.70 -3.58 9.02
C LYS A 190 -7.40 -4.14 7.63
N PHE A 191 -6.25 -3.76 7.07
CA PHE A 191 -5.78 -4.24 5.78
C PHE A 191 -4.64 -5.24 5.97
N THR A 192 -4.83 -6.45 5.44
CA THR A 192 -3.83 -7.53 5.51
C THR A 192 -3.58 -8.14 4.14
N THR A 193 -2.32 -8.42 3.83
CA THR A 193 -1.93 -9.06 2.56
C THR A 193 -0.99 -10.24 2.75
N ASP A 194 -0.98 -11.16 1.79
CA ASP A 194 -0.12 -12.34 1.79
C ASP A 194 1.30 -12.05 1.28
N ASN A 195 2.05 -13.08 0.88
CA ASN A 195 3.43 -12.97 0.42
C ASN A 195 3.59 -12.69 -1.09
N SER A 196 2.51 -12.60 -1.85
CA SER A 196 2.45 -12.57 -3.30
C SER A 196 1.25 -11.72 -3.77
N GLY A 197 1.07 -11.59 -5.10
CA GLY A 197 -0.15 -10.99 -5.66
C GLY A 197 -0.45 -9.56 -5.20
N VAL A 198 0.23 -8.57 -5.80
CA VAL A 198 -0.09 -7.16 -5.55
C VAL A 198 -1.07 -6.60 -6.57
N TYR A 199 -2.13 -5.95 -6.06
CA TYR A 199 -3.16 -5.29 -6.85
C TYR A 199 -3.24 -3.81 -6.48
N ARG A 200 -4.22 -3.08 -7.02
CA ARG A 200 -4.28 -1.62 -6.96
C ARG A 200 -4.70 -1.07 -5.60
N GLY A 201 -5.20 -1.93 -4.70
CA GLY A 201 -5.50 -1.59 -3.33
C GLY A 201 -6.89 -1.00 -3.18
N PHE A 202 -7.05 -0.05 -2.26
CA PHE A 202 -8.36 0.45 -1.89
C PHE A 202 -8.38 1.93 -1.54
N LYS A 203 -9.58 2.48 -1.56
CA LYS A 203 -9.96 3.73 -0.90
C LYS A 203 -11.27 3.53 -0.16
N ALA A 204 -11.30 3.94 1.10
CA ALA A 204 -12.54 3.99 1.89
C ALA A 204 -12.83 5.43 2.35
N ILE A 205 -14.10 5.79 2.35
CA ILE A 205 -14.63 7.12 2.69
C ILE A 205 -15.61 6.95 3.86
N PHE A 206 -15.46 7.76 4.90
CA PHE A 206 -16.30 7.76 6.09
C PHE A 206 -17.14 9.04 6.13
N ASP A 207 -18.47 8.92 6.00
CA ASP A 207 -19.40 10.03 6.02
C ASP A 207 -20.37 9.92 7.21
N GLU A 208 -20.45 10.95 8.04
CA GLU A 208 -21.45 10.99 9.12
C GLU A 208 -22.81 11.47 8.58
N VAL A 209 -23.77 10.55 8.54
CA VAL A 209 -25.11 10.73 7.99
C VAL A 209 -26.16 10.71 9.09
N ASP A 210 -27.31 11.35 8.83
CA ASP A 210 -28.44 11.28 9.74
C ASP A 210 -29.00 9.85 9.80
N SER A 211 -29.57 9.48 10.95
CA SER A 211 -30.16 8.16 11.20
C SER A 211 -31.49 7.92 10.51
#